data_AF-A0A349DS08-F1
#
_entry.id   AF-A0A349DS08-F1
#
_cell.length_a   1.000
_cell.length_b   1.000
_cell.length_c   1.000
_cell.angle_alpha   90.00
_cell.angle_beta   90.00
_cell.angle_gamma   90.00
#
_symmetry.space_group_name_H-M   'P 1'
#
loop_
_entity.id
_entity.type
_entity.pdbx_description
1 polymer ?
#
loop_
_entity_poly.entity_id
_entity_poly.type
_entity_poly.pdbx_seq_one_letter_code
_entity_poly.pdbx_strand_id
1 'polypeptide(L)'
;MQPIIQKAIANLLLQKAQALLNQPHNHYLGLQLKAKFPEDCRNEDIETLASMTDLNTSTLRRFMSYTGRLNYQNQQKILLFLEYKNWDVLLIDAVQLITGDTHRGVA
;
A
#
# COMPACT_ATOMS: atom_id res chain seq x y z
N MET A 1 11.81 8.76 -5.32
CA MET A 1 10.79 7.82 -5.81
C MET A 1 9.91 8.56 -6.80
N GLN A 2 9.72 7.99 -8.00
CA GLN A 2 8.82 8.56 -8.99
C GLN A 2 7.35 8.39 -8.53
N PRO A 3 6.45 9.37 -8.78
CA PRO A 3 5.06 9.29 -8.33
C PRO A 3 4.33 8.01 -8.77
N ILE A 4 4.64 7.51 -9.97
CA ILE A 4 4.03 6.28 -10.51
C ILE A 4 4.41 5.02 -9.70
N ILE A 5 5.67 4.92 -9.26
CA ILE A 5 6.15 3.81 -8.41
C ILE A 5 5.50 3.91 -7.03
N GLN A 6 5.39 5.12 -6.48
CA GLN A 6 4.70 5.34 -5.21
C GLN A 6 3.23 4.92 -5.29
N LYS A 7 2.54 5.25 -6.39
CA LYS A 7 1.16 4.81 -6.64
C LYS A 7 1.05 3.29 -6.68
N ALA A 8 1.97 2.60 -7.36
CA ALA A 8 1.98 1.14 -7.39
C ALA A 8 2.19 0.52 -5.99
N ILE A 9 3.14 1.03 -5.20
CA ILE A 9 3.36 0.54 -3.82
C ILE A 9 2.14 0.84 -2.93
N ALA A 10 1.53 2.01 -3.06
CA ALA A 10 0.33 2.37 -2.32
C ALA A 10 -0.85 1.45 -2.66
N ASN A 11 -1.00 1.09 -3.94
CA ASN A 11 -1.98 0.10 -4.39
C ASN A 11 -1.72 -1.29 -3.78
N LEU A 12 -0.46 -1.76 -3.78
CA LEU A 12 -0.08 -3.03 -3.17
C LEU A 12 -0.42 -3.05 -1.67
N LEU A 13 -0.14 -1.95 -0.96
CA LEU A 13 -0.48 -1.80 0.46
C LEU A 13 -1.98 -1.93 0.70
N LEU A 14 -2.78 -1.22 -0.10
CA LEU A 14 -4.23 -1.22 -0.03
C LEU A 14 -4.80 -2.62 -0.31
N GLN A 15 -4.32 -3.27 -1.37
CA GLN A 15 -4.77 -4.61 -1.77
C GLN A 15 -4.44 -5.67 -0.71
N LYS A 16 -3.22 -5.67 -0.16
CA LYS A 16 -2.82 -6.59 0.92
C LYS A 16 -3.69 -6.38 2.15
N ALA A 17 -3.91 -5.13 2.56
CA ALA A 17 -4.77 -4.81 3.71
C ALA A 17 -6.20 -5.32 3.50
N GLN A 18 -6.80 -5.05 2.34
CA GLN A 18 -8.15 -5.50 2.03
C GLN A 18 -8.24 -7.03 1.96
N ALA A 19 -7.23 -7.70 1.39
CA ALA A 19 -7.16 -9.15 1.37
C ALA A 19 -7.13 -9.75 2.78
N LEU A 20 -6.34 -9.18 3.69
CA LEU A 20 -6.27 -9.61 5.09
C LEU A 20 -7.59 -9.39 5.83
N LEU A 21 -8.23 -8.23 5.66
CA LEU A 21 -9.51 -7.91 6.30
C LEU A 21 -10.67 -8.77 5.80
N ASN A 22 -10.60 -9.24 4.56
CA ASN A 22 -11.60 -10.14 3.99
C ASN A 22 -11.41 -11.61 4.43
N GLN A 23 -10.34 -11.95 5.14
CA GLN A 23 -10.17 -13.30 5.68
C GLN A 23 -11.12 -13.53 6.86
N PRO A 24 -11.84 -14.67 6.91
CA PRO A 24 -12.87 -14.93 7.91
C PRO A 24 -12.36 -15.03 9.36
N HIS A 25 -11.05 -15.25 9.57
CA HIS A 25 -10.43 -15.40 10.89
C HIS A 25 -9.21 -14.49 11.05
N ASN A 26 -9.32 -13.23 10.62
CA ASN A 26 -8.22 -12.28 10.77
C ASN A 26 -8.15 -11.72 12.21
N HIS A 27 -6.96 -11.26 12.61
CA HIS A 27 -6.71 -10.64 13.93
C HIS A 27 -7.13 -9.17 14.00
N TYR A 28 -7.70 -8.61 12.94
CA TYR A 28 -8.05 -7.20 12.77
C TYR A 28 -9.56 -6.97 12.95
N LEU A 29 -10.16 -7.66 13.93
CA LEU A 29 -11.60 -7.60 14.18
C LEU A 29 -12.10 -6.16 14.33
N GLY A 30 -13.14 -5.81 13.58
CA GLY A 30 -13.77 -4.49 13.59
C GLY A 30 -13.11 -3.44 12.70
N LEU A 31 -11.93 -3.69 12.14
CA LEU A 31 -11.33 -2.81 11.15
C LEU A 31 -12.02 -2.99 9.79
N GLN A 32 -12.16 -1.89 9.05
CA GLN A 32 -12.77 -1.87 7.72
C GLN A 32 -12.01 -0.93 6.80
N LEU A 33 -11.94 -1.32 5.53
CA LEU A 33 -11.32 -0.53 4.49
C LEU A 33 -12.29 -0.45 3.31
N LYS A 34 -12.71 0.77 2.97
CA LYS A 34 -13.73 1.08 1.97
C LYS A 34 -13.12 1.60 0.67
N ALA A 35 -11.97 2.26 0.75
CA ALA A 35 -11.29 2.83 -0.40
C ALA A 35 -10.89 1.75 -1.42
N LYS A 36 -11.12 2.05 -2.71
CA LYS A 36 -10.71 1.17 -3.83
C LYS A 36 -9.35 1.56 -4.40
N PHE A 37 -9.02 2.85 -4.32
CA PHE A 37 -7.75 3.41 -4.75
C PHE A 37 -7.11 4.21 -3.60
N PRO A 38 -5.77 4.31 -3.54
CA PRO A 38 -5.06 5.02 -2.46
C PRO A 38 -5.52 6.47 -2.29
N GLU A 39 -5.79 7.16 -3.39
CA GLU A 39 -6.27 8.54 -3.40
C GLU A 39 -7.67 8.71 -2.79
N ASP A 40 -8.46 7.62 -2.70
CA ASP A 40 -9.79 7.62 -2.09
C ASP A 40 -9.78 7.39 -0.58
N CYS A 41 -8.63 7.04 0.01
CA CYS A 41 -8.50 6.73 1.43
C CYS A 41 -8.92 7.92 2.31
N ARG A 42 -10.01 7.74 3.07
CA ARG A 42 -10.49 8.72 4.05
C ARG A 42 -9.86 8.46 5.42
N ASN A 43 -10.22 9.26 6.42
CA ASN A 43 -9.65 9.15 7.78
C ASN A 43 -9.79 7.73 8.36
N GLU A 44 -10.96 7.12 8.23
CA GLU A 44 -11.21 5.74 8.70
C GLU A 44 -10.30 4.71 8.01
N ASP A 45 -10.10 4.83 6.69
CA ASP A 45 -9.21 3.94 5.94
C ASP A 45 -7.75 4.14 6.37
N ILE A 46 -7.34 5.40 6.56
CA ILE A 46 -5.98 5.75 7.01
C ILE A 46 -5.71 5.26 8.44
N GLU A 47 -6.70 5.34 9.34
CA GLU A 47 -6.61 4.80 10.70
C GLU A 47 -6.49 3.28 10.67
N THR A 48 -7.32 2.61 9.86
CA THR A 48 -7.24 1.16 9.66
C THR A 48 -5.87 0.74 9.15
N LEU A 49 -5.37 1.40 8.10
CA LEU A 49 -4.03 1.14 7.55
C LEU A 49 -2.92 1.41 8.57
N ALA A 50 -3.06 2.45 9.40
CA ALA A 50 -2.12 2.76 10.46
C ALA A 50 -2.06 1.63 11.50
N SER A 51 -3.21 1.12 11.92
CA SER A 51 -3.30 -0.03 12.84
C SER A 51 -2.69 -1.31 12.26
N MET A 52 -2.84 -1.53 10.96
CA MET A 52 -2.34 -2.74 10.29
C MET A 52 -0.83 -2.70 10.02
N THR A 53 -0.28 -1.51 9.75
CA THR A 53 1.10 -1.35 9.27
C THR A 53 2.06 -0.76 10.31
N ASP A 54 1.53 -0.26 11.43
CA ASP A 54 2.28 0.49 12.46
C ASP A 54 2.90 1.80 11.91
N LEU A 55 2.42 2.32 10.78
CA LEU A 55 2.76 3.67 10.33
C LEU A 55 1.85 4.70 10.99
N ASN A 56 2.38 5.91 11.23
CA ASN A 56 1.54 7.01 11.70
C ASN A 56 0.58 7.49 10.59
N THR A 57 -0.60 7.96 11.01
CA THR A 57 -1.68 8.39 10.10
C THR A 57 -1.27 9.54 9.18
N SER A 58 -0.41 10.46 9.64
CA SER A 58 0.07 11.59 8.84
C SER A 58 1.05 11.18 7.74
N THR A 59 1.86 10.14 7.97
CA THR A 59 2.73 9.55 6.95
C THR A 59 1.89 8.79 5.94
N LEU A 60 0.96 7.95 6.39
CA LEU A 60 0.06 7.22 5.50
C LEU A 60 -0.76 8.17 4.63
N ARG A 61 -1.35 9.22 5.19
CA ARG A 61 -2.10 10.21 4.41
C ARG A 61 -1.27 10.85 3.31
N ARG A 62 -0.05 11.29 3.63
CA ARG A 62 0.86 11.87 2.62
C ARG A 62 1.34 10.84 1.61
N PHE A 63 1.53 9.59 2.03
CA PHE A 63 1.96 8.52 1.16
C PHE A 63 0.86 8.11 0.17
N MET A 64 -0.37 7.94 0.65
CA MET A 64 -1.56 7.58 -0.15
C MET A 64 -2.01 8.69 -1.10
N SER A 65 -1.79 9.96 -0.74
CA SER A 65 -2.02 11.12 -1.61
C SER A 65 -0.84 11.46 -2.53
N TYR A 66 0.22 10.65 -2.52
CA TYR A 66 1.42 10.84 -3.35
C TYR A 66 2.21 12.13 -3.09
N THR A 67 1.97 12.78 -1.95
CA THR A 67 2.62 14.05 -1.57
C THR A 67 3.81 13.88 -0.62
N GLY A 68 3.97 12.69 -0.02
CA GLY A 68 5.02 12.39 0.95
C GLY A 68 5.91 11.23 0.55
N ARG A 69 7.19 11.32 0.93
CA ARG A 69 8.15 10.22 0.82
C ARG A 69 8.29 9.50 2.17
N LEU A 70 8.55 8.20 2.10
CA LEU A 70 8.84 7.39 3.27
C LEU A 70 10.32 7.49 3.63
N ASN A 71 10.62 7.67 4.91
CA ASN A 71 11.96 7.46 5.44
C ASN A 71 12.27 5.95 5.53
N TYR A 72 13.52 5.61 5.83
CA TYR A 72 13.96 4.21 5.90
C TYR A 72 13.13 3.35 6.89
N GLN A 73 12.85 3.86 8.08
CA GLN A 73 12.07 3.12 9.09
C GLN A 73 10.65 2.78 8.58
N ASN A 74 9.98 3.75 7.94
CA ASN A 74 8.65 3.53 7.39
C ASN A 74 8.68 2.59 6.17
N GLN A 75 9.76 2.61 5.37
CA GLN A 75 9.95 1.63 4.30
C GLN A 75 10.06 0.21 4.87
N GLN A 76 10.81 0.01 5.96
CA GLN A 76 10.91 -1.30 6.62
C GLN A 76 9.56 -1.82 7.12
N LYS A 77 8.72 -0.94 7.66
CA LYS A 77 7.36 -1.30 8.09
C LYS A 77 6.49 -1.74 6.91
N ILE A 78 6.55 -1.04 5.78
CA ILE A 78 5.85 -1.44 4.55
C ILE A 78 6.38 -2.77 4.03
N LEU A 79 7.70 -2.99 4.01
CA LEU A 79 8.29 -4.26 3.57
C LEU A 79 7.80 -5.43 4.42
N LEU A 80 7.81 -5.26 5.74
CA LEU A 80 7.33 -6.27 6.67
C LEU A 80 5.84 -6.60 6.41
N PHE A 81 5.00 -5.58 6.28
CA PHE A 81 3.57 -5.76 6.04
C PHE A 81 3.25 -6.41 4.68
N LEU A 82 4.01 -6.04 3.64
CA LEU A 82 3.86 -6.61 2.30
C LEU A 82 4.61 -7.93 2.11
N GLU A 83 5.33 -8.42 3.13
CA GLU A 83 6.14 -9.65 3.10
C GLU A 83 7.28 -9.62 2.06
N TYR A 84 7.85 -8.45 1.81
CA TYR A 84 9.01 -8.27 0.92
C TYR A 84 10.33 -8.32 1.68
N LYS A 85 11.35 -8.93 1.07
CA LYS A 85 12.69 -9.09 1.67
C LYS A 85 13.49 -7.80 1.73
N ASN A 86 13.36 -6.92 0.73
CA ASN A 86 14.05 -5.65 0.66
C ASN A 86 13.32 -4.68 -0.30
N TRP A 87 13.73 -3.41 -0.24
CA TRP A 87 13.09 -2.32 -0.99
C TRP A 87 13.29 -2.45 -2.50
N ASP A 88 14.44 -2.94 -2.96
CA ASP A 88 14.73 -3.07 -4.38
C ASP A 88 13.84 -4.10 -5.06
N VAL A 89 13.58 -5.24 -4.39
CA VAL A 89 12.64 -6.26 -4.89
C VAL A 89 11.23 -5.70 -4.99
N LEU A 90 10.77 -4.96 -3.97
CA LEU A 90 9.46 -4.29 -4.02
C LEU A 90 9.38 -3.27 -5.17
N LEU A 91 10.45 -2.52 -5.41
CA LEU A 91 10.50 -1.55 -6.51
C LEU A 91 10.44 -2.23 -7.88
N ILE A 92 11.16 -3.33 -8.07
CA ILE A 92 11.14 -4.10 -9.32
C ILE A 92 9.73 -4.62 -9.59
N ASP A 93 9.08 -5.25 -8.61
CA ASP A 93 7.72 -5.75 -8.74
C ASP A 93 6.72 -4.62 -9.03
N ALA A 94 6.85 -3.49 -8.31
CA ALA A 94 6.01 -2.31 -8.55
C ALA A 94 6.17 -1.78 -9.99
N VAL A 95 7.40 -1.76 -10.53
CA VAL A 95 7.66 -1.37 -11.92
C VAL A 95 7.07 -2.39 -12.90
N GLN A 96 7.21 -3.69 -12.63
CA GLN A 96 6.64 -4.75 -13.47
C GLN A 96 5.11 -4.70 -13.53
N LEU A 97 4.43 -4.35 -12.44
CA LEU A 97 2.98 -4.16 -12.44
C LEU A 97 2.57 -3.00 -13.35
N ILE A 98 3.33 -1.91 -13.33
CA ILE A 98 3.09 -0.75 -14.19
C ILE A 98 3.32 -1.11 -15.67
N THR A 99 4.40 -1.82 -16.00
CA THR A 99 4.76 -2.14 -17.39
C THR A 99 3.99 -3.34 -17.95
N GLY A 100 3.61 -4.30 -17.11
CA GLY A 100 2.82 -5.48 -17.47
C GLY A 100 1.40 -5.15 -17.91
N ASP A 101 0.79 -4.11 -17.34
CA ASP A 101 -0.50 -3.56 -17.82
C ASP A 101 -0.38 -2.90 -19.21
N THR A 102 0.83 -2.52 -19.63
CA THR A 102 1.05 -1.89 -20.96
C THR A 102 0.99 -2.93 -22.09
N HIS A 103 1.14 -4.23 -21.81
CA HIS A 103 1.13 -5.29 -22.82
C HIS A 103 -0.16 -6.13 -22.90
N ARG A 104 -1.18 -5.86 -22.06
CA ARG A 104 -2.50 -6.52 -22.16
C ARG A 104 -3.52 -5.77 -23.04
N GLY A 105 -3.10 -4.69 -23.70
CA GLY A 105 -3.96 -3.83 -24.53
C GLY A 105 -3.70 -3.92 -26.04
N VAL A 106 -3.04 -4.97 -26.54
CA VAL A 106 -2.90 -5.22 -27.99
C VAL A 106 -3.36 -6.65 -28.26
N ALA A 107 -4.68 -6.81 -28.38
CA ALA A 107 -5.30 -7.94 -29.05
C ALA A 107 -5.55 -7.56 -30.51
#